data_AF-A0A6J4MTR8-F1
#
_entry.id   AF-A0A6J4MTR8-F1
#
_cell.length_a   1.000
_cell.length_b   1.000
_cell.length_c   1.000
_cell.angle_alpha   90.00
_cell.angle_beta   90.00
_cell.angle_gamma   90.00
#
_symmetry.space_group_name_H-M   'P 1'
#
loop_
_entity.id
_entity.type
_entity.pdbx_description
1 polymer ?
#
loop_
_entity_poly.entity_id
_entity_poly.type
_entity_poly.pdbx_seq_one_letter_code
_entity_poly.pdbx_strand_id
1 'polypeptide(L)'
;MHSTGSIDPFTDLQFHTTAELEPDQRWSTWSSVAKGDHGPQPRPEWVVTEDAAIDTELGVLKTGKEADVFLVDRAVPGVPERSVLMAAKRYRSADHRLFSRDGAYVEGRRIRKSREARAAAKGTGFGREVQAGEWARHEFAALSSLWSAGVPVPYPVQIDGTEILMEFVDVDGAAAPRLAQVRPARSVVESYFDQMREAMATLARHGLAHGDLSAYNVLAQGERVVLIDLPQVIDIVGNPTGVDFLLRDCRNMCQWFRSRGLDVDADELLSELLAHAW
;
A
#
# COMPACT_ATOMS: atom_id res chain seq x y z
N MET A 1 -54.54 12.80 47.10
CA MET A 1 -54.23 12.53 45.68
C MET A 1 -52.86 13.11 45.40
N HIS A 2 -51.80 12.30 45.52
CA HIS A 2 -50.46 12.69 45.08
C HIS A 2 -50.27 12.15 43.67
N SER A 3 -50.26 13.06 42.69
CA SER A 3 -49.92 12.74 41.31
C SER A 3 -48.40 12.71 41.20
N THR A 4 -47.86 11.51 40.97
CA THR A 4 -46.46 11.25 40.66
C THR A 4 -46.16 11.80 39.28
N GLY A 5 -45.34 12.84 39.20
CA GLY A 5 -44.80 13.35 37.94
C GLY A 5 -43.92 12.29 37.30
N SER A 6 -44.36 11.79 36.14
CA SER A 6 -43.53 10.97 35.25
C SER A 6 -42.49 11.89 34.62
N ILE A 7 -41.26 11.83 35.11
CA ILE A 7 -40.10 12.39 34.42
C ILE A 7 -39.78 11.42 33.29
N ASP A 8 -40.07 11.83 32.06
CA ASP A 8 -39.65 11.10 30.86
C ASP A 8 -38.12 11.24 30.75
N PRO A 9 -37.33 10.15 30.88
CA PRO A 9 -35.88 10.21 30.83
C PRO A 9 -35.33 10.57 29.44
N PHE A 10 -36.19 10.76 28.43
CA PHE A 10 -35.81 11.08 27.06
C PHE A 10 -36.02 12.55 26.67
N THR A 11 -36.54 13.42 27.56
CA THR A 11 -36.83 14.82 27.21
C THR A 11 -35.57 15.68 27.02
N ASP A 12 -34.41 15.24 27.53
CA ASP A 12 -33.12 15.94 27.44
C ASP A 12 -32.14 15.29 26.44
N LEU A 13 -32.62 14.44 25.52
CA LEU A 13 -31.80 14.02 24.38
C LEU A 13 -31.68 15.18 23.38
N GLN A 14 -30.64 15.99 23.55
CA GLN A 14 -30.19 16.91 22.51
C GLN A 14 -29.60 16.09 21.36
N PHE A 15 -30.40 15.89 20.31
CA PHE A 15 -29.91 15.41 19.04
C PHE A 15 -29.05 16.52 18.42
N HIS A 16 -27.73 16.44 18.60
CA HIS A 16 -26.83 17.18 17.74
C HIS A 16 -26.99 16.61 16.33
N THR A 17 -27.43 17.44 15.40
CA THR A 17 -27.35 17.14 13.98
C THR A 17 -25.92 16.68 13.69
N THR A 18 -25.77 15.48 13.12
CA THR A 18 -24.52 15.06 12.49
C THR A 18 -24.03 16.24 11.68
N ALA A 19 -22.83 16.73 11.98
CA ALA A 19 -22.22 17.83 11.25
C ALA A 19 -22.44 17.57 9.75
N GLU A 20 -23.02 18.54 9.03
CA GLU A 20 -23.05 18.45 7.58
C GLU A 20 -21.60 18.36 7.13
N LEU A 21 -21.24 17.23 6.52
CA LEU A 21 -19.88 17.00 6.04
C LEU A 21 -19.59 17.99 4.92
N GLU A 22 -18.37 18.52 4.91
CA GLU A 22 -17.89 19.32 3.78
C GLU A 22 -17.80 18.47 2.50
N PRO A 23 -17.78 19.08 1.30
CA PRO A 23 -17.81 18.33 0.03
C PRO A 23 -16.66 17.33 -0.18
N ASP A 24 -15.53 17.56 0.49
CA ASP A 24 -14.32 16.74 0.49
C ASP A 24 -14.26 15.75 1.66
N GLN A 25 -15.34 15.63 2.44
CA GLN A 25 -15.42 14.77 3.61
C GLN A 25 -16.38 13.60 3.43
N ARG A 26 -16.04 12.48 4.06
CA ARG A 26 -16.92 11.32 4.24
C ARG A 26 -16.73 10.73 5.64
N TRP A 27 -17.75 10.07 6.15
CA TRP A 27 -17.55 9.19 7.31
C TRP A 27 -16.53 8.11 6.96
N SER A 28 -15.67 7.79 7.93
CA SER A 28 -14.70 6.71 7.79
C SER A 28 -15.39 5.41 7.42
N THR A 29 -14.85 4.71 6.43
CA THR A 29 -15.36 3.39 6.02
C THR A 29 -14.86 2.25 6.90
N TRP A 30 -14.15 2.56 8.00
CA TRP A 30 -13.56 1.55 8.88
C TRP A 30 -14.59 0.51 9.33
N SER A 31 -15.72 0.93 9.89
CA SER A 31 -16.71 -0.01 10.43
C SER A 31 -17.69 -0.57 9.38
N SER A 32 -17.60 -0.10 8.13
CA SER A 32 -18.40 -0.61 7.02
C SER A 32 -17.72 -1.74 6.24
N VAL A 33 -16.39 -1.83 6.29
CA VAL A 33 -15.65 -2.91 5.60
C VAL A 33 -15.69 -4.22 6.41
N ALA A 34 -15.45 -5.35 5.73
CA ALA A 34 -15.41 -6.64 6.41
C ALA A 34 -14.18 -6.75 7.33
N LYS A 35 -14.25 -7.59 8.37
CA LYS A 35 -13.12 -7.78 9.30
C LYS A 35 -11.81 -8.20 8.62
N GLY A 36 -11.89 -8.92 7.50
CA GLY A 36 -10.73 -9.35 6.71
C GLY A 36 -10.18 -8.28 5.76
N ASP A 37 -10.86 -7.14 5.65
CA ASP A 37 -10.47 -6.00 4.82
C ASP A 37 -9.71 -4.93 5.65
N HIS A 38 -9.37 -5.24 6.91
CA HIS A 38 -8.47 -4.43 7.74
C HIS A 38 -7.03 -4.94 7.70
N GLY A 39 -6.10 -4.03 7.92
CA GLY A 39 -4.68 -4.33 8.03
C GLY A 39 -4.33 -5.38 9.10
N PRO A 40 -3.12 -5.96 9.00
CA PRO A 40 -2.67 -6.98 9.93
C PRO A 40 -2.53 -6.46 11.37
N GLN A 41 -2.56 -7.41 12.32
CA GLN A 41 -2.36 -7.16 13.75
C GLN A 41 -0.91 -7.50 14.16
N PRO A 42 -0.33 -6.85 15.20
CA PRO A 42 -0.91 -5.73 15.95
C PRO A 42 -0.96 -4.47 15.08
N ARG A 43 -2.03 -3.68 15.25
CA ARG A 43 -2.17 -2.43 14.50
C ARG A 43 -1.26 -1.36 15.11
N PRO A 44 -0.64 -0.50 14.28
CA PRO A 44 0.01 0.69 14.79
C PRO A 44 -0.97 1.58 15.56
N GLU A 45 -0.51 2.18 16.66
CA GLU A 45 -1.36 3.01 17.55
C GLU A 45 -1.94 4.24 16.83
N TRP A 46 -1.24 4.74 15.82
CA TRP A 46 -1.68 5.87 15.00
C TRP A 46 -2.92 5.58 14.17
N VAL A 47 -3.30 4.31 13.96
CA VAL A 47 -4.47 3.96 13.16
C VAL A 47 -5.74 4.38 13.89
N VAL A 48 -6.50 5.31 13.30
CA VAL A 48 -7.82 5.75 13.77
C VAL A 48 -8.89 4.76 13.30
N THR A 49 -9.63 4.18 14.27
CA THR A 49 -10.60 3.08 14.09
C THR A 49 -12.00 3.42 14.61
N GLU A 50 -12.17 4.61 15.17
CA GLU A 50 -13.38 5.08 15.80
C GLU A 50 -14.49 5.33 14.75
N ASP A 51 -15.71 4.86 15.02
CA ASP A 51 -16.86 5.00 14.11
C ASP A 51 -17.21 6.45 13.76
N ALA A 52 -16.89 7.37 14.66
CA ALA A 52 -17.12 8.80 14.49
C ALA A 52 -16.02 9.50 13.69
N ALA A 53 -15.02 8.78 13.17
CA ALA A 53 -13.95 9.39 12.38
C ALA A 53 -14.47 9.84 11.00
N ILE A 54 -13.90 10.94 10.51
CA ILE A 54 -14.16 11.52 9.19
C ILE A 54 -12.88 11.43 8.37
N ASP A 55 -12.99 10.92 7.15
CA ASP A 55 -11.95 10.99 6.12
C ASP A 55 -12.13 12.29 5.33
N THR A 56 -11.11 13.15 5.28
CA THR A 56 -11.07 14.41 4.52
C THR A 56 -10.04 14.31 3.39
N GLU A 57 -10.45 14.57 2.14
CA GLU A 57 -9.58 14.56 0.97
C GLU A 57 -8.71 15.81 0.90
N LEU A 58 -7.39 15.66 1.09
CA LEU A 58 -6.45 16.79 1.05
C LEU A 58 -5.84 17.03 -0.33
N GLY A 59 -6.10 16.15 -1.30
CA GLY A 59 -5.71 16.30 -2.70
C GLY A 59 -4.91 15.13 -3.26
N VAL A 60 -4.41 15.30 -4.48
CA VAL A 60 -3.73 14.25 -5.24
C VAL A 60 -2.23 14.25 -4.95
N LEU A 61 -1.68 13.11 -4.54
CA LEU A 61 -0.24 12.88 -4.38
C LEU A 61 0.43 12.44 -5.69
N LYS A 62 -0.22 11.53 -6.43
CA LYS A 62 0.30 10.99 -7.68
C LYS A 62 -0.85 10.55 -8.57
N THR A 63 -0.83 10.95 -9.84
CA THR A 63 -1.68 10.34 -10.86
C THR A 63 -0.94 9.22 -11.58
N GLY A 64 -1.66 8.17 -11.92
CA GLY A 64 -1.10 7.02 -12.61
C GLY A 64 -2.03 6.47 -13.69
N LYS A 65 -1.46 5.67 -14.59
CA LYS A 65 -2.23 4.98 -15.63
C LYS A 65 -3.22 3.98 -15.03
N GLU A 66 -2.84 3.34 -13.94
CA GLU A 66 -3.61 2.25 -13.32
C GLU A 66 -4.31 2.65 -12.03
N ALA A 67 -3.72 3.57 -11.27
CA ALA A 67 -4.25 4.05 -10.02
C ALA A 67 -3.81 5.48 -9.78
N ASP A 68 -4.63 6.23 -9.04
CA ASP A 68 -4.25 7.51 -8.46
C ASP A 68 -4.00 7.33 -6.96
N VAL A 69 -3.16 8.16 -6.40
CA VAL A 69 -2.87 8.21 -4.96
C VAL A 69 -3.26 9.59 -4.45
N PHE A 70 -4.11 9.62 -3.42
CA PHE A 70 -4.60 10.82 -2.75
C PHE A 70 -4.05 10.89 -1.33
N LEU A 71 -3.92 12.10 -0.80
CA LEU A 71 -3.67 12.33 0.63
C LEU A 71 -5.03 12.48 1.33
N VAL A 72 -5.24 11.71 2.38
CA VAL A 72 -6.46 11.71 3.19
C VAL A 72 -6.09 11.93 4.65
N ASP A 73 -6.80 12.82 5.34
CA ASP A 73 -6.75 12.92 6.80
C ASP A 73 -7.95 12.19 7.40
N ARG A 74 -7.69 11.21 8.27
CA ARG A 74 -8.74 10.59 9.10
C ARG A 74 -8.66 11.16 10.50
N ALA A 75 -9.69 11.87 10.93
CA ALA A 75 -9.75 12.51 12.23
C ALA A 75 -11.06 12.23 12.98
N VAL A 76 -10.99 12.13 14.31
CA VAL A 76 -12.17 12.11 15.17
C VAL A 76 -12.56 13.56 15.51
N PRO A 77 -13.76 14.03 15.14
CA PRO A 77 -14.20 15.40 15.43
C PRO A 77 -14.12 15.73 16.91
N GLY A 78 -13.52 16.89 17.22
CA GLY A 78 -13.36 17.35 18.60
C GLY A 78 -12.22 16.70 19.39
N VAL A 79 -11.43 15.81 18.77
CA VAL A 79 -10.26 15.15 19.40
C VAL A 79 -9.01 15.37 18.52
N PRO A 80 -8.34 16.54 18.62
CA PRO A 80 -7.26 16.93 17.71
C PRO A 80 -6.09 15.94 17.64
N GLU A 81 -5.74 15.32 18.76
CA GLU A 81 -4.70 14.29 18.87
C GLU A 81 -5.07 12.98 18.18
N ARG A 82 -6.33 12.81 17.74
CA ARG A 82 -6.83 11.62 17.08
C ARG A 82 -7.09 11.88 15.60
N SER A 83 -6.01 12.21 14.90
CA SER A 83 -5.94 12.40 13.45
C SER A 83 -4.75 11.63 12.86
N VAL A 84 -4.88 11.19 11.62
CA VAL A 84 -3.79 10.57 10.88
C VAL A 84 -3.88 10.84 9.38
N LEU A 85 -2.74 11.24 8.80
CA LEU A 85 -2.55 11.30 7.36
C LEU A 85 -2.33 9.90 6.80
N MET A 86 -3.01 9.61 5.68
CA MET A 86 -2.94 8.34 4.97
C MET A 86 -2.83 8.59 3.47
N ALA A 87 -2.25 7.62 2.77
CA ALA A 87 -2.29 7.56 1.32
C ALA A 87 -3.47 6.68 0.89
N ALA A 88 -4.36 7.22 0.07
CA ALA A 88 -5.47 6.48 -0.54
C ALA A 88 -5.12 6.13 -1.99
N LYS A 89 -4.81 4.86 -2.27
CA LYS A 89 -4.55 4.36 -3.62
C LYS A 89 -5.85 3.84 -4.22
N ARG A 90 -6.35 4.50 -5.27
CA ARG A 90 -7.61 4.18 -5.95
C ARG A 90 -7.34 3.62 -7.34
N TYR A 91 -7.72 2.38 -7.58
CA TYR A 91 -7.55 1.72 -8.87
C TYR A 91 -8.57 2.19 -9.91
N ARG A 92 -8.10 2.50 -11.12
CA ARG A 92 -8.95 2.88 -12.25
C ARG A 92 -9.57 1.64 -12.88
N SER A 93 -10.83 1.74 -13.29
CA SER A 93 -11.44 0.75 -14.19
C SER A 93 -10.77 0.81 -15.57
N ALA A 94 -10.69 -0.34 -16.26
CA ALA A 94 -9.73 -0.66 -17.33
C ALA A 94 -9.75 0.19 -18.64
N ASP A 95 -10.46 1.32 -18.71
CA ASP A 95 -10.50 2.17 -19.90
C ASP A 95 -9.12 2.77 -20.28
N HIS A 96 -8.15 2.75 -19.36
CA HIS A 96 -6.80 3.31 -19.57
C HIS A 96 -5.68 2.29 -19.82
N ARG A 97 -5.97 0.97 -19.87
CA ARG A 97 -4.96 -0.09 -20.02
C ARG A 97 -4.52 -0.39 -21.46
N LEU A 98 -5.08 0.26 -22.48
CA LEU A 98 -4.83 -0.09 -23.88
C LEU A 98 -3.45 0.31 -24.44
N PHE A 99 -2.57 0.95 -23.67
CA PHE A 99 -1.27 1.40 -24.21
C PHE A 99 -0.10 1.28 -23.21
N SER A 100 0.33 0.05 -22.90
CA SER A 100 1.76 -0.30 -22.79
C SER A 100 1.99 -1.81 -22.53
N ARG A 101 2.60 -2.49 -23.52
CA ARG A 101 3.47 -3.68 -23.43
C ARG A 101 3.17 -4.76 -22.36
N ASP A 102 2.13 -5.57 -22.58
CA ASP A 102 1.95 -6.85 -21.87
C ASP A 102 1.98 -8.03 -22.86
N GLY A 103 3.16 -8.63 -23.02
CA GLY A 103 3.32 -9.97 -23.60
C GLY A 103 3.87 -10.98 -22.60
N ALA A 104 4.74 -10.53 -21.69
CA ALA A 104 5.42 -11.41 -20.71
C ALA A 104 4.75 -11.42 -19.32
N TYR A 105 3.74 -10.57 -19.09
CA TYR A 105 3.28 -10.25 -17.72
C TYR A 105 2.15 -11.15 -17.19
N VAL A 106 1.55 -11.96 -18.06
CA VAL A 106 0.42 -12.83 -17.72
C VAL A 106 0.81 -14.32 -17.77
N GLU A 107 1.99 -14.67 -18.28
CA GLU A 107 2.35 -16.06 -18.57
C GLU A 107 2.64 -16.92 -17.33
N GLY A 108 2.95 -16.32 -16.17
CA GLY A 108 3.19 -17.03 -14.92
C GLY A 108 1.94 -17.27 -14.05
N ARG A 109 0.83 -16.56 -14.26
CA ARG A 109 -0.36 -16.67 -13.40
C ARG A 109 -1.23 -17.84 -13.84
N ARG A 110 -0.92 -19.02 -13.31
CA ARG A 110 -1.77 -20.22 -13.40
C ARG A 110 -3.02 -20.04 -12.52
N ILE A 111 -3.89 -19.09 -12.89
CA ILE A 111 -5.25 -18.99 -12.33
C ILE A 111 -5.96 -20.29 -12.70
N ARG A 112 -6.18 -21.13 -11.69
CA ARG A 112 -7.11 -22.25 -11.78
C ARG A 112 -8.42 -21.70 -12.31
N LYS A 113 -8.75 -22.10 -13.55
CA LYS A 113 -9.93 -21.67 -14.31
C LYS A 113 -11.21 -21.89 -13.49
N SER A 114 -11.63 -20.90 -12.71
CA SER A 114 -12.97 -20.85 -12.14
C SER A 114 -13.92 -20.20 -13.13
N ARG A 115 -15.22 -20.46 -12.96
CA ARG A 115 -16.27 -20.01 -13.87
C ARG A 115 -16.42 -18.47 -13.90
N GLU A 116 -15.86 -17.75 -12.92
CA GLU A 116 -15.90 -16.28 -12.82
C GLU A 116 -15.06 -15.57 -13.89
N ALA A 117 -13.92 -16.14 -14.31
CA ALA A 117 -13.02 -15.53 -15.31
C ALA A 117 -13.68 -15.33 -16.70
N ARG A 118 -14.72 -16.11 -17.02
CA ARG A 118 -15.48 -15.96 -18.28
C ARG A 118 -16.52 -14.82 -18.24
N ALA A 119 -16.90 -14.34 -17.06
CA ALA A 119 -17.80 -13.20 -16.93
C ALA A 119 -17.06 -11.87 -17.12
N ALA A 120 -15.83 -11.75 -16.61
CA ALA A 120 -14.94 -10.60 -16.83
C ALA A 120 -14.53 -10.42 -18.32
N ALA A 121 -14.54 -11.51 -19.10
CA ALA A 121 -14.19 -11.52 -20.52
C ALA A 121 -15.19 -10.79 -21.45
N LYS A 122 -16.34 -10.31 -20.95
CA LYS A 122 -17.32 -9.55 -21.76
C LYS A 122 -17.08 -8.04 -21.80
N GLY A 123 -16.07 -7.52 -21.09
CA GLY A 123 -15.64 -6.12 -21.20
C GLY A 123 -16.69 -5.06 -20.81
N THR A 124 -17.75 -5.44 -20.08
CA THR A 124 -18.79 -4.53 -19.58
C THR A 124 -18.25 -3.67 -18.43
N GLY A 125 -18.84 -2.50 -18.17
CA GLY A 125 -18.42 -1.61 -17.07
C GLY A 125 -18.31 -2.32 -15.72
N PHE A 126 -19.29 -3.17 -15.39
CA PHE A 126 -19.28 -4.03 -14.20
C PHE A 126 -18.09 -5.01 -14.16
N GLY A 127 -17.76 -5.66 -15.29
CA GLY A 127 -16.62 -6.57 -15.35
C GLY A 127 -15.27 -5.87 -15.14
N ARG A 128 -15.16 -4.58 -15.50
CA ARG A 128 -13.96 -3.76 -15.30
C ARG A 128 -13.80 -3.34 -13.84
N GLU A 129 -14.89 -3.01 -13.17
CA GLU A 129 -14.93 -2.69 -11.74
C GLU A 129 -14.54 -3.90 -10.89
N VAL A 130 -15.09 -5.08 -11.21
CA VAL A 130 -14.69 -6.35 -10.57
C VAL A 130 -13.20 -6.59 -10.72
N GLN A 131 -12.65 -6.41 -11.93
CA GLN A 131 -11.21 -6.58 -12.15
C GLN A 131 -10.39 -5.58 -11.30
N ALA A 132 -10.74 -4.29 -11.29
CA ALA A 132 -10.04 -3.30 -10.47
C ALA A 132 -10.06 -3.67 -8.97
N GLY A 133 -11.20 -4.20 -8.48
CA GLY A 133 -11.32 -4.69 -7.11
C GLY A 133 -10.43 -5.89 -6.81
N GLU A 134 -10.28 -6.83 -7.76
CA GLU A 134 -9.34 -7.94 -7.64
C GLU A 134 -7.89 -7.43 -7.53
N TRP A 135 -7.49 -6.47 -8.35
CA TRP A 135 -6.14 -5.87 -8.28
C TRP A 135 -5.88 -5.21 -6.92
N ALA A 136 -6.82 -4.40 -6.44
CA ALA A 136 -6.72 -3.79 -5.12
C ALA A 136 -6.60 -4.85 -4.01
N ARG A 137 -7.43 -5.90 -4.04
CA ARG A 137 -7.37 -7.00 -3.06
C ARG A 137 -6.04 -7.74 -3.09
N HIS A 138 -5.48 -7.97 -4.28
CA HIS A 138 -4.17 -8.60 -4.43
C HIS A 138 -3.05 -7.74 -3.85
N GLU A 139 -3.02 -6.44 -4.13
CA GLU A 139 -2.01 -5.54 -3.55
C GLU A 139 -2.17 -5.44 -2.03
N PHE A 140 -3.40 -5.30 -1.54
CA PHE A 140 -3.66 -5.25 -0.09
C PHE A 140 -3.17 -6.52 0.63
N ALA A 141 -3.43 -7.69 0.06
CA ALA A 141 -2.94 -8.96 0.60
C ALA A 141 -1.41 -9.05 0.59
N ALA A 142 -0.76 -8.61 -0.50
CA ALA A 142 0.69 -8.57 -0.61
C ALA A 142 1.30 -7.62 0.43
N LEU A 143 0.82 -6.38 0.51
CA LEU A 143 1.24 -5.41 1.52
C LEU A 143 1.06 -5.96 2.95
N SER A 144 -0.08 -6.59 3.23
CA SER A 144 -0.37 -7.13 4.56
C SER A 144 0.60 -8.25 4.93
N SER A 145 0.88 -9.16 3.99
CA SER A 145 1.84 -10.25 4.19
C SER A 145 3.26 -9.72 4.37
N LEU A 146 3.69 -8.79 3.53
CA LEU A 146 5.06 -8.26 3.56
C LEU A 146 5.31 -7.40 4.80
N TRP A 147 4.33 -6.58 5.19
CA TRP A 147 4.41 -5.82 6.43
C TRP A 147 4.50 -6.75 7.64
N SER A 148 3.67 -7.81 7.68
CA SER A 148 3.71 -8.81 8.75
C SER A 148 5.03 -9.59 8.81
N ALA A 149 5.72 -9.71 7.66
CA ALA A 149 7.05 -10.32 7.55
C ALA A 149 8.19 -9.36 7.94
N GLY A 150 7.88 -8.10 8.29
CA GLY A 150 8.86 -7.09 8.66
C GLY A 150 9.54 -6.38 7.48
N VAL A 151 9.05 -6.57 6.25
CA VAL A 151 9.52 -5.77 5.11
C VAL A 151 9.09 -4.33 5.33
N PRO A 152 9.99 -3.34 5.15
CA PRO A 152 9.62 -1.94 5.33
C PRO A 152 8.77 -1.48 4.14
N VAL A 153 7.46 -1.67 4.27
CA VAL A 153 6.42 -1.24 3.33
C VAL A 153 5.39 -0.39 4.09
N PRO A 154 4.60 0.47 3.41
CA PRO A 154 3.51 1.18 4.07
C PRO A 154 2.55 0.21 4.74
N TYR A 155 2.18 0.46 6.01
CA TYR A 155 1.15 -0.33 6.67
C TYR A 155 -0.19 -0.21 5.91
N PRO A 156 -0.79 -1.32 5.46
CA PRO A 156 -2.07 -1.29 4.77
C PRO A 156 -3.21 -1.19 5.80
N VAL A 157 -3.79 0.00 5.97
CA VAL A 157 -4.81 0.27 6.99
C VAL A 157 -6.10 -0.51 6.73
N GLN A 158 -6.62 -0.41 5.51
CA GLN A 158 -7.82 -1.14 5.07
C GLN A 158 -7.96 -1.12 3.54
N ILE A 159 -8.85 -1.97 3.03
CA ILE A 159 -9.32 -1.95 1.64
C ILE A 159 -10.84 -1.78 1.59
N ASP A 160 -11.32 -0.93 0.69
CA ASP A 160 -12.74 -0.79 0.39
C ASP A 160 -12.96 -0.76 -1.13
N GLY A 161 -13.57 -1.81 -1.67
CA GLY A 161 -13.75 -1.97 -3.12
C GLY A 161 -12.44 -1.93 -3.91
N THR A 162 -12.14 -0.78 -4.51
CA THR A 162 -10.95 -0.53 -5.35
C THR A 162 -9.94 0.42 -4.70
N GLU A 163 -10.20 0.86 -3.46
CA GLU A 163 -9.37 1.79 -2.70
C GLU A 163 -8.62 1.05 -1.60
N ILE A 164 -7.32 1.32 -1.50
CA ILE A 164 -6.47 0.91 -0.37
C ILE A 164 -6.09 2.17 0.40
N LEU A 165 -6.44 2.22 1.68
CA LEU A 165 -5.88 3.19 2.62
C LEU A 165 -4.64 2.58 3.26
N MET A 166 -3.53 3.32 3.25
CA MET A 166 -2.25 2.86 3.79
C MET A 166 -1.49 4.02 4.44
N GLU A 167 -0.46 3.68 5.22
CA GLU A 167 0.47 4.63 5.83
C GLU A 167 0.93 5.69 4.81
N PHE A 168 0.73 6.95 5.16
CA PHE A 168 1.42 8.03 4.47
C PHE A 168 2.84 8.10 5.02
N VAL A 169 3.82 7.73 4.19
CA VAL A 169 5.23 7.73 4.60
C VAL A 169 5.75 9.17 4.51
N ASP A 170 5.83 9.85 5.65
CA ASP A 170 6.33 11.22 5.77
C ASP A 170 7.71 11.29 6.44
N VAL A 171 8.46 12.34 6.14
CA VAL A 171 9.66 12.75 6.88
C VAL A 171 9.55 14.24 7.15
N ASP A 172 9.78 14.65 8.40
CA ASP A 172 9.73 16.04 8.84
C ASP A 172 8.40 16.75 8.46
N GLY A 173 7.28 16.03 8.49
CA GLY A 173 5.94 16.55 8.20
C GLY A 173 5.63 16.72 6.71
N ALA A 174 6.45 16.19 5.81
CA ALA A 174 6.23 16.19 4.37
C ALA A 174 6.38 14.79 3.78
N ALA A 175 5.82 14.54 2.59
CA ALA A 175 5.96 13.26 1.90
C ALA A 175 7.44 12.86 1.78
N ALA A 176 7.79 11.63 2.19
CA ALA A 176 9.16 11.15 2.09
C ALA A 176 9.64 11.18 0.63
N PRO A 177 10.83 11.74 0.35
CA PRO A 177 11.37 11.78 -1.00
C PRO A 177 11.70 10.37 -1.49
N ARG A 178 11.67 10.18 -2.82
CA ARG A 178 12.18 8.94 -3.42
C ARG A 178 13.70 8.86 -3.24
N LEU A 179 14.24 7.66 -3.11
CA LEU A 179 15.67 7.41 -3.00
C LEU A 179 16.44 8.01 -4.20
N ALA A 180 15.85 8.05 -5.39
CA ALA A 180 16.40 8.72 -6.57
C ALA A 180 16.68 10.22 -6.36
N GLN A 181 15.90 10.88 -5.50
CA GLN A 181 15.92 12.33 -5.25
C GLN A 181 16.88 12.74 -4.14
N VAL A 182 17.33 11.81 -3.28
CA VAL A 182 18.18 12.12 -2.13
C VAL A 182 19.67 11.95 -2.41
N ARG A 183 20.50 12.67 -1.65
CA ARG A 183 21.97 12.62 -1.69
C ARG A 183 22.52 12.61 -0.25
N PRO A 184 22.29 11.53 0.51
CA PRO A 184 22.62 11.52 1.93
C PRO A 184 24.12 11.28 2.16
N ALA A 185 24.57 11.44 3.40
CA ALA A 185 25.94 11.13 3.80
C ALA A 185 26.26 9.64 3.62
N ARG A 186 27.54 9.29 3.45
CA ARG A 186 27.98 7.92 3.18
C ARG A 186 27.48 6.90 4.22
N SER A 187 27.51 7.24 5.50
CA SER A 187 27.01 6.36 6.58
C SER A 187 25.52 6.02 6.42
N VAL A 188 24.71 6.96 5.96
CA VAL A 188 23.29 6.75 5.69
C VAL A 188 23.10 5.91 4.41
N VAL A 189 23.94 6.10 3.39
CA VAL A 189 23.92 5.24 2.18
C VAL A 189 24.25 3.78 2.54
N GLU A 190 25.24 3.57 3.41
CA GLU A 190 25.61 2.24 3.92
C GLU A 190 24.44 1.61 4.68
N SER A 191 23.82 2.36 5.61
CA SER A 191 22.62 1.92 6.33
C SER A 191 21.44 1.59 5.41
N TYR A 192 21.18 2.42 4.40
CA TYR A 192 20.14 2.16 3.40
C TYR A 192 20.40 0.87 2.62
N PHE A 193 21.66 0.57 2.29
CA PHE A 193 22.00 -0.67 1.59
C PHE A 193 21.73 -1.90 2.47
N ASP A 194 22.10 -1.86 3.74
CA ASP A 194 21.82 -2.94 4.68
C ASP A 194 20.32 -3.20 4.84
N GLN A 195 19.53 -2.13 4.99
CA GLN A 195 18.07 -2.23 5.06
C GLN A 195 17.47 -2.77 3.76
N MET A 196 17.97 -2.31 2.60
CA MET A 196 17.51 -2.77 1.29
C MET A 196 17.83 -4.26 1.08
N ARG A 197 19.04 -4.70 1.44
CA ARG A 197 19.48 -6.09 1.38
C ARG A 197 18.57 -6.99 2.22
N GLU A 198 18.28 -6.62 3.47
CA GLU A 198 17.39 -7.40 4.34
C GLU A 198 15.95 -7.44 3.83
N ALA A 199 15.44 -6.33 3.29
CA ALA A 199 14.12 -6.28 2.67
C ALA A 199 14.02 -7.21 1.45
N MET A 200 15.04 -7.22 0.58
CA MET A 200 15.10 -8.14 -0.57
C MET A 200 15.27 -9.59 -0.13
N ALA A 201 16.06 -9.86 0.91
CA ALA A 201 16.22 -11.20 1.46
C ALA A 201 14.89 -11.71 2.01
N THR A 202 14.14 -10.86 2.70
CA THR A 202 12.80 -11.21 3.19
C THR A 202 11.83 -11.48 2.05
N LEU A 203 11.81 -10.65 1.00
CA LEU A 203 11.03 -10.93 -0.21
C LEU A 203 11.38 -12.31 -0.81
N ALA A 204 12.67 -12.59 -0.97
CA ALA A 204 13.15 -13.86 -1.52
C ALA A 204 12.79 -15.07 -0.63
N ARG A 205 12.85 -14.96 0.70
CA ARG A 205 12.36 -15.98 1.66
C ARG A 205 10.88 -16.31 1.47
N HIS A 206 10.09 -15.33 1.05
CA HIS A 206 8.69 -15.50 0.71
C HIS A 206 8.45 -15.98 -0.73
N GLY A 207 9.51 -16.30 -1.47
CA GLY A 207 9.44 -16.69 -2.87
C GLY A 207 9.06 -15.52 -3.79
N LEU A 208 9.37 -14.28 -3.41
CA LEU A 208 8.96 -13.07 -4.12
C LEU A 208 10.17 -12.25 -4.60
N ALA A 209 10.03 -11.67 -5.79
CA ALA A 209 10.80 -10.52 -6.25
C ALA A 209 9.84 -9.33 -6.38
N HIS A 210 10.36 -8.11 -6.33
CA HIS A 210 9.53 -6.94 -6.56
C HIS A 210 9.20 -6.79 -8.06
N GLY A 211 10.14 -7.13 -8.95
CA GLY A 211 9.95 -7.16 -10.41
C GLY A 211 10.10 -5.82 -11.13
N ASP A 212 10.08 -4.71 -10.40
CA ASP A 212 10.38 -3.36 -10.89
C ASP A 212 11.06 -2.51 -9.82
N LEU A 213 11.87 -3.12 -8.95
CA LEU A 213 12.55 -2.40 -7.88
C LEU A 213 13.61 -1.46 -8.48
N SER A 214 13.56 -0.21 -8.06
CA SER A 214 14.54 0.82 -8.40
C SER A 214 14.52 1.92 -7.34
N ALA A 215 15.49 2.83 -7.38
CA ALA A 215 15.50 3.99 -6.49
C ALA A 215 14.30 4.93 -6.66
N TYR A 216 13.48 4.75 -7.70
CA TYR A 216 12.20 5.44 -7.82
C TYR A 216 11.11 4.78 -6.97
N ASN A 217 11.15 3.46 -6.74
CA ASN A 217 10.15 2.71 -5.97
C ASN A 217 10.56 2.46 -4.50
N VAL A 218 11.51 3.26 -4.02
CA VAL A 218 11.95 3.28 -2.62
C VAL A 218 11.84 4.71 -2.11
N LEU A 219 11.19 4.91 -0.97
CA LEU A 219 11.14 6.17 -0.23
C LEU A 219 12.26 6.21 0.81
N ALA A 220 12.86 7.38 0.99
CA ALA A 220 13.85 7.66 2.01
C ALA A 220 13.20 8.48 3.12
N GLN A 221 12.79 7.81 4.20
CA GLN A 221 12.15 8.43 5.35
C GLN A 221 13.20 8.66 6.43
N GLY A 222 13.87 9.82 6.40
CA GLY A 222 14.98 10.09 7.31
C GLY A 222 16.10 9.06 7.10
N GLU A 223 16.42 8.26 8.12
CA GLU A 223 17.44 7.20 8.01
C GLU A 223 16.88 5.80 7.68
N ARG A 224 15.56 5.67 7.44
CA ARG A 224 14.95 4.40 6.98
C ARG A 224 14.55 4.44 5.50
N VAL A 225 14.59 3.27 4.85
CA VAL A 225 14.02 3.08 3.51
C VAL A 225 12.68 2.37 3.59
N VAL A 226 11.75 2.72 2.69
CA VAL A 226 10.43 2.08 2.59
C VAL A 226 10.13 1.74 1.13
N LEU A 227 9.85 0.47 0.84
CA LEU A 227 9.50 -0.01 -0.49
C LEU A 227 8.04 0.34 -0.79
N ILE A 228 7.78 0.82 -2.00
CA ILE A 228 6.44 1.18 -2.47
C ILE A 228 6.18 0.59 -3.84
N ASP A 229 4.91 0.61 -4.26
CA ASP A 229 4.47 0.10 -5.57
C ASP A 229 4.76 -1.39 -5.73
N LEU A 230 4.19 -2.18 -4.82
CA LEU A 230 4.25 -3.65 -4.78
C LEU A 230 3.10 -4.40 -5.49
N PRO A 231 2.24 -3.83 -6.39
CA PRO A 231 1.11 -4.58 -6.94
C PRO A 231 1.52 -5.73 -7.87
N GLN A 232 2.82 -6.00 -8.01
CA GLN A 232 3.41 -6.86 -9.02
C GLN A 232 4.52 -7.75 -8.47
N VAL A 233 4.47 -8.09 -7.18
CA VAL A 233 5.42 -9.08 -6.64
C VAL A 233 5.38 -10.35 -7.48
N ILE A 234 6.55 -10.75 -7.98
CA ILE A 234 6.73 -11.88 -8.89
C ILE A 234 7.11 -13.10 -8.07
N ASP A 235 6.35 -14.19 -8.24
CA ASP A 235 6.73 -15.49 -7.69
C ASP A 235 8.03 -15.98 -8.35
N ILE A 236 9.14 -16.00 -7.61
CA ILE A 236 10.45 -16.38 -8.16
C ILE A 236 10.60 -17.90 -8.31
N VAL A 237 9.78 -18.67 -7.59
CA VAL A 237 9.82 -20.15 -7.54
C VAL A 237 8.92 -20.73 -8.63
N GLY A 238 7.71 -20.18 -8.77
CA GLY A 238 6.69 -20.63 -9.71
C GLY A 238 6.81 -20.04 -11.12
N ASN A 239 7.56 -18.95 -11.31
CA ASN A 239 7.76 -18.32 -12.61
C ASN A 239 9.10 -18.77 -13.24
N PRO A 240 9.11 -19.33 -14.48
CA PRO A 240 10.35 -19.68 -15.19
C PRO A 240 11.34 -18.53 -15.35
N THR A 241 10.86 -17.28 -15.34
CA THR A 241 11.66 -16.05 -15.46
C THR A 241 11.82 -15.31 -14.13
N GLY A 242 11.40 -15.92 -13.02
CA GLY A 242 11.38 -15.29 -11.70
C GLY A 242 12.74 -14.81 -11.22
N VAL A 243 13.78 -15.63 -11.41
CA VAL A 243 15.17 -15.28 -11.06
C VAL A 243 15.68 -14.11 -11.90
N ASP A 244 15.24 -13.96 -13.16
CA ASP A 244 15.64 -12.83 -14.02
C ASP A 244 15.09 -11.50 -13.49
N PHE A 245 13.86 -11.51 -12.96
CA PHE A 245 13.27 -10.34 -12.29
C PHE A 245 14.04 -9.98 -11.01
N LEU A 246 14.39 -10.97 -10.20
CA LEU A 246 15.20 -10.77 -8.99
C LEU A 246 16.58 -10.18 -9.32
N LEU A 247 17.25 -10.71 -10.36
CA LEU A 247 18.53 -10.19 -10.83
C LEU A 247 18.40 -8.74 -11.35
N ARG A 248 17.31 -8.41 -12.05
CA ARG A 248 17.04 -7.04 -12.48
C ARG A 248 16.89 -6.09 -11.30
N ASP A 249 16.16 -6.50 -10.26
CA ASP A 249 16.01 -5.73 -9.02
C ASP A 249 17.39 -5.49 -8.36
N CYS A 250 18.22 -6.53 -8.24
CA CYS A 250 19.59 -6.43 -7.72
C CYS A 250 20.44 -5.44 -8.51
N ARG A 251 20.42 -5.54 -9.85
CA ARG A 251 21.18 -4.66 -10.74
C ARG A 251 20.77 -3.20 -10.59
N ASN A 252 19.46 -2.92 -10.57
CA ASN A 252 18.93 -1.56 -10.45
C ASN A 252 19.36 -0.93 -9.12
N MET A 253 19.26 -1.68 -8.01
CA MET A 253 19.63 -1.18 -6.70
C MET A 253 21.15 -1.01 -6.56
N CYS A 254 21.94 -2.03 -6.87
CA CYS A 254 23.39 -1.94 -6.83
C CYS A 254 23.95 -0.86 -7.76
N GLN A 255 23.29 -0.57 -8.89
CA GLN A 255 23.66 0.58 -9.73
C GLN A 255 23.48 1.91 -8.99
N TRP A 256 22.35 2.11 -8.29
CA TRP A 256 22.13 3.33 -7.52
C TRP A 256 23.13 3.47 -6.37
N PHE A 257 23.37 2.40 -5.60
CA PHE A 257 24.34 2.42 -4.49
C PHE A 257 25.79 2.64 -4.94
N ARG A 258 26.21 2.04 -6.07
CA ARG A 258 27.51 2.33 -6.68
C ARG A 258 27.63 3.79 -7.11
N SER A 259 26.56 4.40 -7.65
CA SER A 259 26.54 5.83 -7.96
C SER A 259 26.66 6.74 -6.73
N ARG A 260 26.54 6.18 -5.52
CA ARG A 260 26.73 6.83 -4.23
C ARG A 260 28.06 6.50 -3.55
N GLY A 261 28.94 5.76 -4.23
CA GLY A 261 30.29 5.45 -3.75
C GLY A 261 30.41 4.19 -2.90
N LEU A 262 29.38 3.32 -2.89
CA LEU A 262 29.53 1.97 -2.36
C LEU A 262 30.14 1.03 -3.40
N ASP A 263 30.90 0.04 -2.93
CA ASP A 263 31.40 -1.06 -3.76
C ASP A 263 30.50 -2.28 -3.50
N VAL A 264 29.48 -2.45 -4.34
CA VAL A 264 28.46 -3.50 -4.19
C VAL A 264 28.23 -4.19 -5.53
N ASP A 265 28.19 -5.52 -5.52
CA ASP A 265 28.00 -6.34 -6.70
C ASP A 265 26.58 -6.94 -6.75
N ALA A 266 26.00 -6.97 -7.95
CA ALA A 266 24.63 -7.43 -8.14
C ALA A 266 24.52 -8.96 -8.19
N ASP A 267 25.54 -9.65 -8.68
CA ASP A 267 25.56 -11.10 -8.78
C ASP A 267 25.88 -11.72 -7.41
N GLU A 268 26.72 -11.07 -6.60
CA GLU A 268 26.92 -11.41 -5.18
C GLU A 268 25.62 -11.25 -4.38
N LEU A 269 24.94 -10.11 -4.51
CA LEU A 269 23.64 -9.88 -3.88
C LEU A 269 22.62 -10.94 -4.33
N LEU A 270 22.50 -11.21 -5.64
CA LEU A 270 21.60 -12.26 -6.13
C LEU A 270 21.91 -13.62 -5.48
N SER A 271 23.18 -14.00 -5.41
CA SER A 271 23.61 -15.27 -4.83
C SER A 271 23.18 -15.41 -3.37
N GLU A 272 23.32 -14.32 -2.59
CA GLU A 272 22.83 -14.24 -1.21
C GLU A 272 21.31 -14.41 -1.14
N LEU A 273 20.56 -13.69 -1.98
CA LEU A 273 19.10 -13.75 -1.99
C LEU A 273 18.56 -15.12 -2.40
N LEU A 274 19.21 -15.79 -3.35
CA LEU A 274 18.84 -17.15 -3.75
C LEU A 274 19.07 -18.15 -2.61
N ALA A 275 20.11 -17.97 -1.79
CA ALA A 275 20.34 -18.81 -0.61
C ALA A 275 19.26 -18.64 0.48
N HIS A 276 18.45 -17.58 0.40
CA HIS A 276 17.29 -17.37 1.27
C HIS A 276 15.98 -17.92 0.70
N ALA A 277 15.91 -18.13 -0.62
CA ALA A 277 14.70 -18.61 -1.29
C ALA A 277 14.54 -20.15 -1.23
N TRP A 278 15.61 -20.88 -0.87
CA TRP A 278 15.70 -22.35 -0.87
C TRP A 278 16.36 -22.86 0.40
#